data_AF-A0A7Y7U5K9-F1
#
_entry.id   AF-A0A7Y7U5K9-F1
#
_cell.length_a   1.000
_cell.length_b   1.000
_cell.length_c   1.000
_cell.angle_alpha   90.00
_cell.angle_beta   90.00
_cell.angle_gamma   90.00
#
_symmetry.space_group_name_H-M   'P 1'
#
loop_
_entity.id
_entity.type
_entity.pdbx_description
1 polymer ?
#
loop_
_entity_poly.entity_id
_entity_poly.type
_entity_poly.pdbx_seq_one_letter_code
_entity_poly.pdbx_strand_id
1 'polypeptide(L)'
;MKIDSTETLTEKQGYEAMLYMLMQYWKATGSNDLTDILSGGEYIEKDTPADPVFWYDWLDAIEKVRREGPLPFKVLYPVDPEN
;
A
#
# COMPACT_ATOMS: atom_id res chain seq x y z
N MET A 1 -14.40 10.77 -9.67
CA MET A 1 -14.70 10.79 -8.22
C MET A 1 -13.48 11.34 -7.50
N LYS A 2 -13.65 12.31 -6.59
CA LYS A 2 -12.56 12.73 -5.68
C LYS A 2 -12.66 11.88 -4.42
N ILE A 3 -11.52 11.47 -3.86
CA ILE A 3 -11.48 10.77 -2.58
C ILE A 3 -11.55 11.86 -1.49
N ASP A 4 -12.54 11.74 -0.60
CA ASP A 4 -12.71 12.63 0.55
C ASP A 4 -13.12 11.77 1.76
N SER A 5 -12.36 11.88 2.84
CA SER A 5 -12.60 11.20 4.11
C SER A 5 -11.85 11.94 5.22
N THR A 6 -12.51 12.13 6.35
CA THR A 6 -11.93 12.80 7.54
C THR A 6 -11.49 11.83 8.63
N GLU A 7 -11.79 10.54 8.48
CA GLU A 7 -11.43 9.52 9.47
C GLU A 7 -9.97 9.09 9.31
N THR A 8 -9.23 9.06 10.42
CA THR A 8 -7.83 8.62 10.46
C THR A 8 -7.76 7.18 10.94
N LEU A 9 -7.11 6.31 10.16
CA LEU A 9 -6.83 4.94 10.55
C LEU A 9 -5.56 4.87 11.41
N THR A 10 -5.51 3.93 12.34
CA THR A 10 -4.25 3.51 12.97
C THR A 10 -3.31 2.89 11.93
N GLU A 11 -2.01 2.83 12.22
CA GLU A 11 -1.03 2.20 11.32
C GLU A 11 -1.43 0.75 11.01
N LYS A 12 -1.92 0.02 12.01
CA LYS A 12 -2.42 -1.36 11.85
C LYS A 12 -3.64 -1.42 10.93
N GLN A 13 -4.65 -0.57 11.15
CA GLN A 13 -5.85 -0.56 10.31
C GLN A 13 -5.51 -0.20 8.85
N GLY A 14 -4.53 0.69 8.63
CA GLY A 14 -4.04 0.99 7.29
C GLY A 14 -3.34 -0.21 6.64
N TYR A 15 -2.56 -0.98 7.40
CA TYR A 15 -1.94 -2.22 6.93
C TYR A 15 -2.98 -3.26 6.52
N GLU A 16 -3.97 -3.49 7.38
CA GLU A 16 -5.08 -4.42 7.10
C GLU A 16 -5.91 -3.97 5.89
N ALA A 17 -6.19 -2.67 5.76
CA ALA A 17 -6.89 -2.11 4.60
C ALA A 17 -6.11 -2.32 3.30
N MET A 18 -4.78 -2.15 3.34
CA MET A 18 -3.88 -2.43 2.21
C MET A 18 -3.94 -3.91 1.81
N LEU A 19 -3.81 -4.83 2.78
CA LEU A 19 -3.91 -6.27 2.52
C LEU A 19 -5.27 -6.65 1.93
N TYR A 20 -6.38 -6.15 2.49
CA TYR A 20 -7.72 -6.40 1.95
C TYR A 20 -7.84 -5.97 0.48
N MET A 21 -7.27 -4.81 0.12
CA MET A 21 -7.29 -4.34 -1.27
C MET A 21 -6.52 -5.29 -2.19
N LEU A 22 -5.30 -5.68 -1.80
CA LEU A 22 -4.47 -6.60 -2.58
C LEU A 22 -5.11 -7.98 -2.73
N MET A 23 -5.66 -8.53 -1.66
CA MET A 23 -6.40 -9.80 -1.69
C MET A 23 -7.60 -9.73 -2.62
N GLN A 24 -8.36 -8.63 -2.60
CA GLN A 24 -9.49 -8.43 -3.51
C GLN A 24 -9.04 -8.36 -4.97
N TYR A 25 -7.94 -7.66 -5.26
CA TYR A 25 -7.38 -7.60 -6.61
C TYR A 25 -6.88 -8.96 -7.08
N TRP A 26 -6.16 -9.70 -6.23
CA TRP A 26 -5.68 -11.04 -6.53
C TRP A 26 -6.86 -11.99 -6.81
N LYS A 27 -7.90 -12.00 -5.98
CA LYS A 27 -9.11 -12.80 -6.21
C LYS A 27 -9.83 -12.45 -7.52
N ALA A 28 -9.82 -11.18 -7.91
CA ALA A 28 -10.49 -10.73 -9.14
C ALA A 28 -9.72 -11.07 -10.42
N THR A 29 -8.39 -11.15 -10.35
CA THR A 29 -7.52 -11.24 -11.53
C THR A 29 -6.75 -12.55 -11.65
N GLY A 30 -6.52 -13.24 -10.54
CA GLY A 30 -5.57 -14.35 -10.45
C GLY A 30 -4.12 -13.94 -10.70
N SER A 31 -3.77 -12.65 -10.59
CA SER A 31 -2.43 -12.16 -10.91
C SER A 31 -1.39 -12.73 -9.94
N ASN A 32 -0.46 -13.52 -10.48
CA ASN A 32 0.67 -14.05 -9.70
C ASN A 32 1.64 -12.95 -9.25
N ASP A 33 1.60 -11.76 -9.85
CA ASP A 33 2.48 -10.65 -9.46
C ASP A 33 2.21 -10.16 -8.02
N LEU A 34 1.05 -10.51 -7.44
CA LEU A 34 0.72 -10.20 -6.06
C LEU A 34 1.03 -11.33 -5.07
N THR A 35 1.35 -12.54 -5.53
CA THR A 35 1.50 -13.68 -4.61
C THR A 35 2.72 -13.51 -3.71
N ASP A 36 3.79 -12.86 -4.18
CA ASP A 36 4.98 -12.61 -3.37
C ASP A 36 4.65 -11.67 -2.21
N ILE A 37 3.91 -10.58 -2.48
CA ILE A 37 3.48 -9.62 -1.46
C ILE A 37 2.51 -10.27 -0.46
N LEU A 38 1.52 -11.02 -0.95
CA LEU A 38 0.54 -11.67 -0.09
C LEU A 38 1.17 -12.78 0.75
N SER A 39 2.08 -13.57 0.18
CA SER A 39 2.75 -14.68 0.89
C SER A 39 3.61 -14.23 2.07
N GLY A 40 4.15 -13.01 2.04
CA GLY A 40 4.92 -12.42 3.14
C GLY A 40 4.11 -11.49 4.05
N GLY A 41 3.20 -10.70 3.48
CA GLY A 41 2.47 -9.68 4.21
C GLY A 41 1.23 -10.18 4.96
N GLU A 42 0.59 -11.26 4.50
CA GLU A 42 -0.59 -11.82 5.16
C GLU A 42 -0.27 -12.41 6.54
N TYR A 43 -1.29 -12.44 7.40
CA TYR A 43 -1.16 -12.97 8.75
C TYR A 43 -1.17 -14.49 8.76
N ILE A 44 -0.12 -15.09 9.31
CA ILE A 44 -0.04 -16.53 9.59
C ILE A 44 -0.60 -16.87 10.98
N GLU A 45 -0.55 -15.90 11.89
CA GLU A 45 -1.14 -15.94 13.21
C GLU A 45 -1.77 -14.57 13.51
N LYS A 46 -2.59 -14.49 14.55
CA LYS A 46 -3.21 -13.22 14.94
C LYS A 46 -2.13 -12.16 15.16
N ASP A 47 -2.24 -11.06 14.42
CA ASP A 47 -1.36 -9.89 14.48
C ASP A 47 0.10 -10.16 14.08
N THR A 48 0.36 -11.25 13.35
CA THR A 48 1.70 -11.69 12.94
C THR A 48 1.76 -11.95 11.44
N PRO A 49 2.41 -11.09 10.63
CA PRO A 49 2.64 -11.37 9.21
C PRO A 49 3.57 -12.56 9.02
N ALA A 50 3.47 -13.23 7.88
CA ALA A 50 4.34 -14.35 7.51
C ALA A 50 5.83 -13.95 7.52
N ASP A 51 6.11 -12.73 7.05
CA ASP A 51 7.41 -12.08 7.14
C ASP A 51 7.28 -10.74 7.87
N PRO A 52 7.90 -10.59 9.06
CA PRO A 52 7.90 -9.34 9.84
C PRO A 52 8.41 -8.10 9.07
N VAL A 53 9.24 -8.27 8.04
CA VAL A 53 9.76 -7.16 7.23
C VAL A 53 8.64 -6.33 6.63
N PHE A 54 7.53 -6.94 6.21
CA PHE A 54 6.39 -6.22 5.63
C PHE A 54 5.75 -5.22 6.59
N TRP A 55 5.74 -5.53 7.89
CA TRP A 55 5.25 -4.58 8.90
C TRP A 55 6.20 -3.39 9.04
N TYR A 56 7.51 -3.63 9.03
CA TYR A 56 8.50 -2.55 9.12
C TYR A 56 8.49 -1.67 7.87
N ASP A 57 8.45 -2.26 6.68
CA ASP A 57 8.34 -1.53 5.41
C ASP A 57 7.07 -0.66 5.35
N TRP A 58 5.97 -1.18 5.91
CA TRP A 58 4.72 -0.43 6.04
C TRP A 58 4.86 0.80 6.95
N LEU A 59 5.49 0.64 8.12
CA LEU A 59 5.74 1.76 9.03
C LEU A 59 6.67 2.81 8.39
N ASP A 60 7.69 2.37 7.67
CA ASP A 60 8.60 3.26 6.94
C ASP A 60 7.87 4.03 5.83
N ALA A 61 6.95 3.38 5.13
CA ALA A 61 6.09 4.04 4.13
C ALA A 61 5.17 5.09 4.76
N ILE A 62 4.58 4.81 5.93
CA ILE A 62 3.77 5.79 6.66
C ILE A 62 4.61 6.99 7.07
N GLU A 63 5.80 6.78 7.64
CA GLU A 63 6.69 7.87 8.02
C GLU A 63 7.16 8.68 6.82
N LYS A 64 7.39 8.02 5.68
CA LYS A 64 7.69 8.70 4.42
C LYS A 64 6.55 9.64 4.02
N VAL A 65 5.29 9.20 4.07
CA VAL A 65 4.12 10.03 3.75
C VAL A 65 3.96 11.18 4.74
N ARG A 66 4.18 10.94 6.04
CA ARG A 66 4.13 11.99 7.07
C ARG A 66 5.18 13.08 6.85
N ARG A 67 6.38 12.70 6.45
CA ARG A 67 7.50 13.62 6.22
C ARG A 67 7.43 14.35 4.88
N GLU A 68 7.11 13.63 3.81
CA GLU A 68 7.21 14.12 2.43
C GLU A 68 5.86 14.58 1.86
N GLY A 69 4.75 14.26 2.52
CA GLY A 69 3.41 14.54 2.07
C GLY A 69 2.83 13.44 1.17
N PRO A 70 1.70 13.71 0.47
CA PRO A 70 1.04 12.73 -0.38
C PRO A 70 1.92 12.32 -1.56
N LEU A 71 1.62 11.15 -2.14
CA LEU A 71 2.30 10.68 -3.35
C LEU A 71 2.24 11.73 -4.47
N PRO A 72 3.35 11.95 -5.21
CA PRO A 72 3.36 12.88 -6.32
C PRO A 72 2.40 12.43 -7.43
N PHE A 73 1.84 13.40 -8.15
CA PHE A 73 1.06 13.08 -9.33
C PHE A 73 1.93 12.39 -10.38
N LYS A 74 1.43 11.30 -10.96
CA LYS A 74 2.09 10.66 -12.09
C LYS A 74 2.08 11.64 -13.28
N VAL A 75 3.24 12.14 -13.65
CA VAL A 75 3.42 12.96 -14.86
C VAL A 75 3.36 12.02 -16.06
N LEU A 76 2.28 12.09 -16.84
CA LEU A 76 2.05 11.18 -17.96
C LEU A 76 2.82 11.57 -19.24
N TYR A 77 3.30 12.81 -19.32
CA TYR A 77 4.15 13.30 -20.40
C TYR A 77 5.22 14.22 -19.81
N PRO A 78 6.53 13.97 -20.00
CA PRO A 78 7.52 14.99 -19.70
C PRO A 78 7.22 16.21 -20.59
N VAL A 79 7.09 17.39 -19.97
CA VAL A 79 7.06 18.64 -20.71
C VAL A 79 8.44 18.76 -21.36
N ASP A 80 8.49 18.68 -22.69
CA ASP A 80 9.70 19.00 -23.43
C ASP A 80 10.00 20.48 -23.19
N PRO A 81 11.15 20.85 -22.56
CA PRO A 81 11.47 22.24 -22.29
C PRO A 81 11.77 23.07 -23.55
N GLU A 82 11.80 22.46 -24.75
CA GLU A 82 12.16 23.12 -26.01
C GLU A 82 10.99 23.43 -26.98
N ASN A 83 9.72 23.40 -26.54
CA ASN A 83 8.57 23.89 -27.34
C ASN A 83 7.79 25.02 -26.66
#